data_AF-A0A538EPF0-F1
#
_entry.id   AF-A0A538EPF0-F1
#
_cell.length_a   1.000
_cell.length_b   1.000
_cell.length_c   1.000
_cell.angle_alpha   90.00
_cell.angle_beta   90.00
_cell.angle_gamma   90.00
#
_symmetry.space_group_name_H-M   'P 1'
#
loop_
_entity.id
_entity.type
_entity.pdbx_description
1 polymer ?
#
loop_
_entity_poly.entity_id
_entity_poly.type
_entity_poly.pdbx_seq_one_letter_code
_entity_poly.pdbx_strand_id
1 'polypeptide(L)' 'MLGRWLKRGEKHRADKQQGDVHALDRAGDPRGGAQSDEYRTADPRDVVEEDGTVMAAPGGAPQEETSPEERRTQDRS' A
#
# COMPACT_ATOMS: atom_id res chain seq x y z
N MET A 1 -14.71 -26.86 20.90
CA MET A 1 -13.93 -26.80 19.64
C MET A 1 -14.05 -25.46 18.89
N LEU A 2 -15.14 -24.67 19.02
CA LEU A 2 -15.27 -23.36 18.31
C LEU A 2 -14.36 -22.23 18.85
N GLY A 3 -14.13 -22.17 20.15
CA GLY A 3 -13.39 -21.05 20.76
C GLY A 3 -11.94 -20.91 20.29
N ARG A 4 -11.30 -22.00 19.88
CA ARG A 4 -9.91 -22.00 19.40
C ARG A 4 -9.77 -21.49 17.97
N TRP A 5 -10.84 -21.57 17.17
CA TRP A 5 -10.90 -21.02 15.81
C TRP A 5 -11.19 -19.51 15.82
N LEU A 6 -12.13 -19.07 16.66
CA LEU A 6 -12.43 -17.65 16.88
C LEU A 6 -11.20 -16.86 17.37
N LYS A 7 -10.46 -17.41 18.36
CA LYS A 7 -9.23 -16.80 18.88
C LYS A 7 -8.08 -16.72 17.86
N ARG A 8 -8.09 -17.58 16.84
CA ARG A 8 -7.10 -17.57 15.75
C ARG A 8 -7.44 -16.49 14.72
N GLY A 9 -8.72 -16.26 14.46
CA GLY A 9 -9.21 -15.19 13.59
C GLY A 9 -8.89 -13.78 14.11
N GLU A 10 -8.96 -13.56 15.44
CA GLU A 10 -8.59 -12.28 16.06
C GLU A 10 -7.11 -11.97 16.00
N LYS A 11 -6.23 -12.95 16.30
CA LYS A 11 -4.78 -12.73 16.33
C LYS A 11 -4.21 -12.26 14.99
N HIS A 12 -4.71 -12.81 13.87
CA HIS A 12 -4.28 -12.42 12.53
C HIS A 12 -5.10 -11.26 11.92
N ARG A 13 -6.06 -10.71 12.65
CA ARG A 13 -6.81 -9.53 12.21
C ARG A 13 -5.99 -8.26 12.43
N ALA A 14 -5.24 -8.22 13.53
CA ALA A 14 -4.36 -7.11 13.87
C ALA A 14 -3.21 -6.94 12.87
N ASP A 15 -2.67 -8.05 12.34
CA ASP A 15 -1.63 -8.03 11.30
C ASP A 15 -2.09 -7.24 10.04
N LYS A 16 -3.41 -7.18 9.79
CA LYS A 16 -4.01 -6.48 8.63
C LYS A 16 -4.08 -4.96 8.76
N GLN A 17 -3.79 -4.40 9.94
CA GLN A 17 -4.06 -2.99 10.25
C GLN A 17 -2.83 -2.22 10.77
N GLN A 18 -1.64 -2.83 10.78
CA GLN A 18 -0.43 -2.24 11.39
C GLN A 18 0.48 -1.49 10.40
N GLY A 19 0.05 -1.32 9.14
CA GLY A 19 0.81 -0.58 8.13
C GLY A 19 2.00 -1.35 7.52
N ASP A 20 2.28 -2.57 7.99
CA ASP A 20 3.19 -3.47 7.29
C ASP A 20 2.51 -4.07 6.05
N VAL A 21 3.00 -3.67 4.88
CA VAL A 21 2.48 -4.11 3.58
C VAL A 21 2.68 -5.60 3.33
N HIS A 22 3.64 -6.24 4.01
CA HIS A 22 3.98 -7.65 3.85
C HIS A 22 3.29 -8.57 4.86
N ALA A 23 2.58 -8.02 5.85
CA ALA A 23 1.98 -8.79 6.94
C ALA A 23 0.97 -9.87 6.48
N LEU A 24 0.49 -9.79 5.24
CA LEU A 24 -0.49 -10.71 4.66
C LEU A 24 0.05 -11.55 3.49
N ASP A 25 1.34 -11.45 3.21
CA ASP A 25 1.95 -12.15 2.08
C ASP A 25 1.84 -13.67 2.24
N ARG A 26 1.43 -14.33 1.15
CA ARG A 26 1.34 -15.79 1.07
C ARG A 26 1.79 -16.24 -0.30
N ALA A 27 2.59 -17.31 -0.33
CA ALA A 27 3.00 -17.94 -1.58
C ALA A 27 1.77 -18.42 -2.37
N GLY A 28 1.66 -18.00 -3.63
CA GLY A 28 0.54 -18.35 -4.50
C GLY A 28 -0.81 -17.70 -4.12
N ASP A 29 -0.81 -16.57 -3.42
CA ASP A 29 -2.05 -15.85 -3.12
C ASP A 29 -2.72 -15.38 -4.43
N PRO A 30 -3.98 -15.75 -4.70
CA PRO A 30 -4.67 -15.36 -5.93
C PRO A 30 -4.92 -13.84 -6.04
N ARG A 31 -4.74 -13.10 -4.95
CA ARG A 31 -4.80 -11.63 -4.95
C ARG A 31 -3.52 -10.98 -5.49
N GLY A 32 -2.46 -11.76 -5.67
CA GLY A 32 -1.11 -11.26 -5.92
C GLY A 32 -0.36 -10.96 -4.62
N GLY A 33 0.86 -10.43 -4.77
CA GLY A 33 1.68 -9.94 -3.66
C GLY A 33 1.65 -8.41 -3.54
N ALA A 34 2.45 -7.88 -2.63
CA ALA A 34 2.74 -6.45 -2.60
C ALA A 34 3.44 -5.99 -3.88
N GLN A 35 3.14 -4.78 -4.32
CA GLN A 35 3.88 -4.13 -5.41
C GLN A 35 5.31 -3.83 -4.97
N SER A 36 6.23 -3.74 -5.94
CA SER A 36 7.63 -3.37 -5.69
C SER A 36 7.74 -2.03 -4.95
N ASP A 37 8.76 -1.90 -4.11
CA ASP A 37 9.10 -0.69 -3.35
C ASP A 37 9.26 0.53 -4.23
N GLU A 38 9.92 0.33 -5.36
CA GLU A 38 10.17 1.34 -6.37
C GLU A 38 8.87 1.83 -6.98
N TYR A 39 8.02 0.92 -7.48
CA TYR A 39 6.75 1.32 -8.06
C TYR A 39 5.87 2.03 -7.03
N ARG A 40 5.69 1.47 -5.82
CA ARG A 40 4.75 2.02 -4.83
C ARG A 40 5.14 3.38 -4.23
N THR A 41 6.39 3.80 -4.39
CA THR A 41 6.89 5.08 -3.86
C THR A 41 7.31 6.08 -4.93
N ALA A 42 7.28 5.70 -6.21
CA ALA A 42 7.64 6.58 -7.32
C ALA A 42 6.74 7.83 -7.42
N ASP A 43 7.29 8.94 -7.92
CA ASP A 43 6.48 10.12 -8.24
C ASP A 43 5.52 9.76 -9.38
N PRO A 44 4.24 10.17 -9.35
CA PRO A 44 3.29 9.87 -10.42
C PRO A 44 3.73 10.35 -11.82
N ARG A 45 4.74 11.22 -11.93
CA ARG A 45 5.32 11.70 -13.20
C ARG A 45 6.49 10.84 -13.69
N ASP A 46 6.97 9.91 -12.87
CA ASP A 46 8.10 9.04 -13.20
C ASP A 46 7.68 7.88 -14.10
N VAL A 47 8.68 7.28 -14.74
CA VAL A 47 8.58 6.02 -15.46
C VAL A 47 9.35 4.97 -14.67
N VAL A 48 8.72 3.82 -14.42
CA VAL A 48 9.28 2.72 -13.63
C VAL A 48 9.43 1.49 -14.53
N GLU A 49 10.50 0.73 -14.36
CA GLU A 49 10.71 -0.56 -15.02
C GLU A 49 10.72 -1.68 -13.98
N GLU A 50 9.84 -2.67 -14.15
CA GLU A 50 9.77 -3.85 -13.28
C GLU A 50 9.70 -5.11 -14.14
N ASP A 51 10.59 -6.07 -13.87
CA ASP A 51 10.69 -7.34 -14.61
C ASP A 51 10.75 -7.15 -16.15
N GLY A 52 11.47 -6.12 -16.61
CA GLY A 52 11.61 -5.77 -18.03
C GLY A 52 10.37 -5.12 -18.65
N THR A 53 9.36 -4.80 -17.84
CA THR A 53 8.15 -4.09 -18.24
C THR A 53 8.24 -2.63 -17.81
N VAL A 54 8.19 -1.72 -18.78
CA VAL A 54 8.20 -0.27 -18.54
C VAL A 54 6.76 0.21 -18.35
N MET A 55 6.50 0.91 -17.25
CA MET A 55 5.19 1.39 -16.83
C MET A 55 5.26 2.86 -16.38
N ALA A 56 4.15 3.57 -16.49
CA ALA A 56 4.01 4.82 -15.74
C ALA A 56 3.97 4.50 -14.24
N ALA A 57 4.52 5.38 -13.41
CA ALA A 57 4.41 5.30 -11.96
C ALA A 57 2.95 5.25 -11.48
N PRO A 58 2.68 4.79 -10.24
CA PRO A 58 1.32 4.71 -9.71
C PRO A 58 0.60 6.05 -9.79
N GLY A 59 -0.59 6.01 -10.38
CA GLY A 59 -1.44 7.18 -10.54
C GLY A 59 -1.98 7.72 -9.21
N GLY A 60 -2.17 9.03 -9.16
CA GLY A 60 -2.72 9.79 -8.04
C GLY A 60 -2.72 11.27 -8.40
N ALA A 61 -3.37 12.11 -7.59
CA ALA A 61 -3.17 13.55 -7.75
C ALA A 61 -1.68 13.83 -7.49
N PRO A 62 -0.96 14.50 -8.41
CA PRO A 62 0.41 14.88 -8.15
C PRO A 62 0.47 15.62 -6.81
N GLN A 63 1.36 15.20 -5.92
CA GLN A 63 1.56 15.93 -4.68
C GLN A 63 2.06 17.32 -5.12
N GLU A 64 1.30 18.36 -4.84
CA GLU A 64 1.83 19.72 -4.91
C GLU A 64 3.03 19.81 -3.96
N GLU A 65 3.90 20.82 -4.10
CA GLU A 65 5.05 21.04 -3.19
C GLU A 65 4.64 21.35 -1.73
N THR A 66 3.37 21.13 -1.41
CA THR A 66 2.74 21.26 -0.11
C THR A 66 2.52 19.89 0.51
N SER A 67 2.91 19.77 1.77
CA SER A 67 2.56 18.65 2.62
C SER A 67 1.03 18.51 2.72
N PRO A 68 0.53 17.31 3.07
CA PRO A 68 -0.90 17.09 3.31
C PRO A 68 -1.52 18.04 4.34
N GLU A 69 -0.73 18.51 5.32
CA GLU A 69 -1.17 19.44 6.36
C GLU A 69 -1.30 20.87 5.83
N GLU A 70 -0.35 21.31 4.99
CA GLU A 70 -0.38 22.62 4.33
C GLU A 70 -1.57 22.73 3.37
N ARG A 71 -1.80 21.69 2.56
CA ARG A 71 -2.94 21.62 1.63
C ARG A 71 -4.28 21.69 2.38
N ARG A 72 -4.40 20.94 3.49
CA ARG A 72 -5.59 20.96 4.36
C ARG A 72 -5.84 22.32 5.01
N THR A 73 -4.79 23.09 5.26
CA THR A 73 -4.90 24.46 5.79
C THR A 73 -5.44 25.41 4.71
N GLN A 74 -4.89 25.31 3.50
CA GLN A 74 -5.30 26.13 2.35
C GLN A 74 -6.75 25.88 1.92
N ASP A 75 -7.18 24.62 1.85
CA ASP A 75 -8.57 24.27 1.46
C ASP A 75 -9.62 24.75 2.48
N ARG A 76 -9.19 25.08 3.71
CA ARG A 76 -10.07 25.49 4.81
C ARG A 76 -10.10 27.01 5.00
N SER A 77 -9.18 27.75 4.41
CA SER A 77 -9.16 29.22 4.42
C SER A 77 -10.07 29.81 3.35
#